data_AF-A0AAF0ZPV3-F1
#
_entry.id   AF-A0AAF0ZPV3-F1
#
_cell.length_a   1.000
_cell.length_b   1.000
_cell.length_c   1.000
_cell.angle_alpha   90.00
_cell.angle_beta   90.00
_cell.angle_gamma   90.00
#
_symmetry.space_group_name_H-M   'P 1'
#
loop_
_entity.id
_entity.type
_entity.pdbx_description
1 polymer ?
#
loop_
_entity_poly.entity_id
_entity_poly.type
_entity_poly.pdbx_seq_one_letter_code
_entity_poly.pdbx_strand_id
1 'polypeptide(L)'
;MKVYLEEGILSDIISRLPIKSVLRFKCVSKFWKILIDEPYFKMRHLNHAKNDQNSQSFLFYQQCLGEFNYPIYSCSLLPAQLVEDTHILNFPLNIEPKFFTIYNGCDGLFIIYVFETTIEHNKLLLWNPSTRESMVLPIPEFSVGLSSCLGLSLDSSGDYKILKIEGNEFGGHKVSGEIFTLKNNSWRKIGEHSRVTGNKVSAMDSLAFIRGAFHWIGFYSKTYFVVSFNISHEVYGEISLPEEICLLNTRKIDISILEGMLCAYSNTYDQGIRTFKVWVMRDYNLKESWNAILSIEDRYLLKAMPKYRFANGEILFWCAHLRGMDSNFRTQRGPFTLLPRGKFQNGFTYTESLISPRLLI
;
A
#
# COMPACT_ATOMS: atom_id res chain seq x y z
N MET A 1 43.50 17.64 -16.18
CA MET A 1 43.24 16.26 -16.61
C MET A 1 41.73 16.06 -16.66
N LYS A 2 41.12 15.91 -17.85
CA LYS A 2 39.68 15.62 -17.96
C LYS A 2 39.51 14.11 -17.84
N VAL A 3 38.93 13.64 -16.74
CA VAL A 3 38.52 12.24 -16.59
C VAL A 3 37.22 12.07 -17.39
N TYR A 4 37.29 11.39 -18.53
CA TYR A 4 36.10 10.95 -19.25
C TYR A 4 35.61 9.66 -18.58
N LEU A 5 34.60 9.79 -17.72
CA LEU A 5 33.86 8.63 -17.24
C LEU A 5 32.98 8.14 -18.39
N GLU A 6 33.10 6.87 -18.72
CA GLU A 6 32.24 6.21 -19.69
C GLU A 6 30.77 6.32 -19.22
N GLU A 7 29.85 6.57 -20.16
CA GLU A 7 28.43 6.76 -19.85
C GLU A 7 27.84 5.58 -19.06
N GLY A 8 28.32 4.37 -19.32
CA GLY A 8 27.92 3.17 -18.58
C GLY A 8 28.30 3.22 -17.09
N ILE A 9 29.53 3.63 -16.77
CA ILE A 9 30.02 3.77 -15.38
C ILE A 9 29.24 4.88 -14.68
N LEU A 10 29.02 6.00 -15.38
CA LEU A 10 28.27 7.11 -14.82
C LEU A 10 26.82 6.69 -14.50
N SER A 11 26.16 6.03 -15.44
CA SER A 11 24.81 5.50 -15.27
C SER A 11 24.72 4.54 -14.07
N ASP A 12 25.69 3.65 -13.91
CA ASP A 12 25.77 2.74 -12.75
C ASP A 12 25.89 3.54 -11.44
N ILE A 13 26.82 4.48 -11.34
CA ILE A 13 27.02 5.30 -10.14
C ILE A 13 25.74 6.06 -9.76
N ILE A 14 25.12 6.75 -10.72
CA ILE A 14 23.93 7.59 -10.43
C ILE A 14 22.74 6.71 -10.05
N SER A 15 22.59 5.53 -10.67
CA SER A 15 21.48 4.61 -10.39
C SER A 15 21.45 4.09 -8.96
N ARG A 16 22.57 4.21 -8.22
CA ARG A 16 22.69 3.80 -6.80
C ARG A 16 22.43 4.92 -5.81
N LEU A 17 22.25 6.16 -6.28
CA LEU A 17 22.07 7.30 -5.41
C LEU A 17 20.60 7.46 -4.95
N PRO A 18 20.37 8.08 -3.78
CA PRO A 18 19.02 8.42 -3.34
C PRO A 18 18.27 9.26 -4.36
N ILE A 19 16.96 9.03 -4.50
CA ILE A 19 16.16 9.66 -5.57
C ILE A 19 16.23 11.18 -5.55
N LYS A 20 16.28 11.80 -4.35
CA LYS A 20 16.36 13.25 -4.19
C LYS A 20 17.62 13.81 -4.85
N SER A 21 18.75 13.11 -4.74
CA SER A 21 20.01 13.47 -5.39
C SER A 21 19.90 13.32 -6.91
N VAL A 22 19.34 12.20 -7.37
CA VAL A 22 19.14 11.94 -8.80
C VAL A 22 18.23 13.01 -9.43
N LEU A 23 17.13 13.38 -8.79
CA LEU A 23 16.24 14.45 -9.27
C LEU A 23 16.95 15.80 -9.36
N ARG A 24 17.80 16.15 -8.39
CA ARG A 24 18.62 17.39 -8.44
C ARG A 24 19.63 17.36 -9.57
N PHE A 25 20.17 16.19 -9.92
CA PHE A 25 21.14 16.05 -11.01
C PHE A 25 20.57 16.33 -12.40
N LYS A 26 19.24 16.27 -12.59
CA LYS A 26 18.60 16.77 -13.81
C LYS A 26 18.90 18.24 -14.09
N CYS A 27 19.23 19.04 -13.06
CA CYS A 27 19.57 20.45 -13.20
C CYS A 27 21.05 20.71 -13.53
N VAL A 28 21.92 19.69 -13.45
CA VAL A 28 23.38 19.85 -13.63
C VAL A 28 23.73 20.05 -15.10
N SER A 29 23.13 19.26 -16.01
CA SER A 29 23.30 19.43 -17.46
C SER A 29 22.22 18.73 -18.27
N LYS A 30 22.11 19.06 -19.56
CA LYS A 30 21.20 18.40 -20.51
C LYS A 30 21.48 16.90 -20.64
N PHE A 31 22.75 16.49 -20.64
CA PHE A 31 23.14 15.09 -20.75
C PHE A 31 22.59 14.26 -19.57
N TRP A 32 22.76 14.76 -18.35
CA TRP A 32 22.27 14.08 -17.14
C TRP A 32 20.75 14.02 -17.11
N LYS A 33 20.07 15.09 -17.54
CA LYS A 33 18.62 15.07 -17.68
C LYS A 33 18.15 13.97 -18.63
N ILE A 34 18.74 13.89 -19.83
CA ILE A 34 18.41 12.84 -20.82
C ILE A 34 18.65 11.46 -20.21
N LEU A 35 19.85 11.20 -19.67
CA LEU A 35 20.20 9.93 -19.05
C LEU A 35 19.22 9.50 -17.95
N ILE A 36 18.78 10.42 -17.09
CA ILE A 36 17.85 10.12 -15.99
C ILE A 36 16.41 9.95 -16.49
N ASP A 37 16.03 10.62 -17.57
CA ASP A 37 14.70 10.50 -18.17
C ASP A 37 14.54 9.21 -18.99
N GLU A 38 15.64 8.56 -19.40
CA GLU A 38 15.64 7.28 -20.11
C GLU A 38 14.90 6.17 -19.32
N PRO A 39 13.97 5.42 -19.96
CA PRO A 39 13.23 4.34 -19.31
C PRO A 39 14.12 3.28 -18.66
N TYR A 40 15.21 2.92 -19.34
CA TYR A 40 16.17 1.93 -18.85
C TYR A 40 16.85 2.39 -17.56
N PHE A 41 17.23 3.67 -17.46
CA PHE A 41 17.81 4.23 -16.25
C PHE A 41 16.82 4.21 -15.09
N LYS A 42 15.57 4.63 -15.32
CA LYS A 42 14.51 4.60 -14.31
C LYS A 42 14.27 3.21 -13.76
N MET A 43 14.22 2.21 -14.64
CA MET A 43 14.05 0.81 -14.25
C MET A 43 15.25 0.28 -13.47
N ARG A 44 16.48 0.61 -13.90
CA ARG A 44 17.71 0.25 -13.19
C ARG A 44 17.75 0.84 -11.78
N HIS A 45 17.46 2.13 -11.65
CA HIS A 45 17.39 2.83 -10.37
C HIS A 45 16.33 2.21 -9.44
N LEU A 46 15.13 1.94 -9.96
CA LEU A 46 14.05 1.28 -9.21
C LEU A 46 14.45 -0.13 -8.74
N ASN A 47 15.06 -0.93 -9.62
CA ASN A 47 15.50 -2.28 -9.27
C ASN A 47 16.61 -2.26 -8.22
N HIS A 48 17.51 -1.29 -8.27
CA HIS A 48 18.49 -1.10 -7.20
C HIS A 48 17.81 -0.77 -5.87
N ALA A 49 16.89 0.19 -5.86
CA ALA A 49 16.16 0.60 -4.66
C ALA A 49 15.30 -0.53 -4.06
N LYS A 50 14.68 -1.39 -4.87
CA LYS A 50 13.91 -2.55 -4.40
C LYS A 50 14.78 -3.59 -3.67
N ASN A 51 16.04 -3.72 -4.07
CA ASN A 51 16.98 -4.67 -3.47
C ASN A 51 17.74 -4.10 -2.27
N ASP A 52 17.62 -2.79 -2.01
CA ASP A 52 18.23 -2.12 -0.87
C ASP A 52 17.19 -1.91 0.25
N GLN A 53 17.39 -2.60 1.37
CA GLN A 53 16.50 -2.48 2.54
C GLN A 53 16.53 -1.05 3.14
N ASN A 54 17.57 -0.27 2.87
CA ASN A 54 17.70 1.11 3.33
C ASN A 54 16.98 2.13 2.44
N SER A 55 16.49 1.70 1.27
CA SER A 55 15.79 2.54 0.30
C SER A 55 14.26 2.55 0.50
N GLN A 56 13.76 2.05 1.63
CA GLN A 56 12.33 2.09 1.96
C GLN A 56 11.94 3.42 2.60
N SER A 57 10.86 4.00 2.08
CA SER A 57 10.24 5.21 2.61
C SER A 57 8.89 4.89 3.24
N PHE A 58 8.46 5.76 4.14
CA PHE A 58 7.15 5.71 4.78
C PHE A 58 6.33 6.92 4.39
N LEU A 59 5.14 6.67 3.83
CA LEU A 59 4.15 7.69 3.52
C LEU A 59 3.00 7.58 4.51
N PHE A 60 2.62 8.68 5.14
CA PHE A 60 1.50 8.70 6.09
C PHE A 60 0.76 10.02 6.02
N TYR A 61 -0.48 10.03 6.51
CA TYR A 61 -1.26 11.24 6.63
C TYR A 61 -2.00 11.26 7.97
N GLN A 62 -2.13 12.44 8.53
CA GLN A 62 -2.71 12.64 9.85
C GLN A 62 -3.68 13.81 9.83
N GLN A 63 -4.65 13.79 10.74
CA GLN A 63 -5.49 14.94 11.00
C GLN A 63 -4.81 15.84 12.04
N CYS A 64 -4.67 17.12 11.74
CA CYS A 64 -4.27 18.11 12.72
C CYS A 64 -5.46 18.42 13.66
N LEU A 65 -5.21 18.49 14.98
CA LEU A 65 -6.28 18.74 15.95
C LEU A 65 -6.94 20.10 15.68
N GLY A 66 -8.25 20.09 15.46
CA GLY A 66 -9.04 21.30 15.20
C GLY A 66 -9.09 21.76 13.74
N GLU A 67 -8.41 21.06 12.83
CA GLU A 67 -8.43 21.36 11.39
C GLU A 67 -9.04 20.20 10.59
N PHE A 68 -9.71 20.53 9.48
CA PHE A 68 -10.17 19.54 8.49
C PHE A 68 -9.09 19.22 7.43
N ASN A 69 -7.85 19.63 7.68
CA ASN A 69 -6.72 19.35 6.80
C ASN A 69 -6.04 18.03 7.18
N TYR A 70 -5.59 17.30 6.16
CA TYR A 70 -4.89 16.03 6.31
C TYR A 70 -3.55 16.09 5.57
N PRO A 71 -2.54 16.79 6.13
CA PRO A 71 -1.22 16.84 5.52
C PRO A 71 -0.66 15.44 5.30
N ILE A 72 -0.10 15.24 4.11
CA ILE A 72 0.59 14.02 3.71
C ILE A 72 2.08 14.22 3.98
N TYR A 73 2.71 13.23 4.61
CA TYR A 73 4.11 13.25 4.95
C TYR A 73 4.82 12.06 4.30
N SER A 74 6.11 12.25 4.02
CA SER A 74 7.01 11.17 3.65
C SER A 74 8.33 11.29 4.41
N CYS A 75 8.87 10.16 4.88
CA CYS A 75 10.19 10.07 5.50
C CYS A 75 10.89 8.76 5.10
N SER A 76 12.21 8.69 5.25
CA SER A 76 12.96 7.43 5.12
C SER A 76 12.71 6.55 6.35
N LEU A 77 12.62 5.22 6.18
CA LEU A 77 12.49 4.26 7.30
C LEU A 77 13.82 3.90 7.99
N LEU A 78 14.89 4.64 7.71
CA LEU A 78 16.18 4.44 8.34
C LEU A 78 16.13 4.75 9.86
N PRO A 79 16.53 3.79 10.74
CA PRO A 79 16.39 3.94 12.19
C PRO A 79 17.07 5.17 12.81
N ALA A 80 18.07 5.75 12.16
CA ALA A 80 18.91 6.81 12.72
C ALA A 80 18.50 8.24 12.35
N GLN A 81 17.56 8.46 11.40
CA GLN A 81 17.37 9.79 10.76
C GLN A 81 15.91 10.24 10.54
N LEU A 82 14.92 9.48 11.02
CA LEU A 82 13.51 9.69 10.65
C LEU A 82 12.94 11.11 10.89
N VAL A 83 13.33 11.78 11.99
CA VAL A 83 12.71 13.05 12.40
C VAL A 83 13.18 14.22 11.53
N GLU A 84 14.48 14.28 11.20
CA GLU A 84 15.04 15.37 10.38
C GLU A 84 14.68 15.23 8.89
N ASP A 85 14.42 14.00 8.42
CA ASP A 85 14.08 13.69 7.02
C ASP A 85 12.57 13.65 6.71
N THR A 86 11.72 14.03 7.68
CA THR A 86 10.27 14.09 7.44
C THR A 86 9.90 15.33 6.62
N HIS A 87 9.21 15.12 5.50
CA HIS A 87 8.78 16.18 4.61
C HIS A 87 7.27 16.18 4.41
N ILE A 88 6.67 17.37 4.47
CA ILE A 88 5.29 17.60 4.04
C ILE A 88 5.26 17.57 2.51
N LEU A 89 4.32 16.80 1.96
CA LEU A 89 4.03 16.73 0.54
C LEU A 89 2.78 17.55 0.25
N ASN A 90 2.86 18.36 -0.80
CA ASN A 90 1.68 19.01 -1.34
C ASN A 90 0.73 17.95 -1.91
N PHE A 91 -0.56 18.14 -1.70
CA PHE A 91 -1.56 17.29 -2.31
C PHE A 91 -1.46 17.37 -3.84
N PRO A 92 -1.56 16.25 -4.57
CA PRO A 92 -1.44 16.27 -6.03
C PRO A 92 -2.46 17.19 -6.69
N LEU A 93 -2.04 17.84 -7.77
CA LEU A 93 -2.82 18.83 -8.52
C LEU A 93 -3.26 20.06 -7.71
N ASN A 94 -2.63 20.33 -6.54
CA ASN A 94 -2.99 21.42 -5.63
C ASN A 94 -4.48 21.42 -5.26
N ILE A 95 -5.07 20.23 -5.14
CA ILE A 95 -6.45 20.06 -4.67
C ILE A 95 -6.45 20.18 -3.14
N GLU A 96 -7.49 20.79 -2.57
CA GLU A 96 -7.76 20.82 -1.13
C GLU A 96 -8.95 19.90 -0.82
N PRO A 97 -8.72 18.56 -0.71
CA PRO A 97 -9.81 17.62 -0.56
C PRO A 97 -10.42 17.67 0.84
N LYS A 98 -11.75 17.54 0.94
CA LYS A 98 -12.42 17.34 2.24
C LYS A 98 -12.16 15.95 2.79
N PHE A 99 -12.20 14.94 1.91
CA PHE A 99 -11.97 13.55 2.26
C PHE A 99 -11.22 12.85 1.12
N PHE A 100 -10.29 11.97 1.47
CA PHE A 100 -9.61 11.13 0.49
C PHE A 100 -9.16 9.82 1.12
N THR A 101 -8.86 8.86 0.25
CA THR A 101 -8.22 7.60 0.59
C THR A 101 -7.02 7.40 -0.31
N ILE A 102 -5.92 6.94 0.27
CA ILE A 102 -4.71 6.58 -0.45
C ILE A 102 -4.61 5.06 -0.48
N TYR A 103 -4.27 4.50 -1.64
CA TYR A 103 -3.93 3.09 -1.82
C TYR A 103 -2.50 3.00 -2.35
N ASN A 104 -1.70 2.19 -1.68
CA ASN A 104 -0.36 1.81 -2.12
C ASN A 104 -0.44 0.98 -3.39
N GLY A 105 0.51 1.22 -4.29
CA GLY A 105 0.67 0.47 -5.51
C GLY A 105 2.04 -0.17 -5.62
N CYS A 106 2.46 -0.44 -6.85
CA CYS A 106 3.80 -0.89 -7.18
C CYS A 106 4.67 0.28 -7.67
N ASP A 107 5.99 0.07 -7.69
CA ASP A 107 6.95 0.97 -8.32
C ASP A 107 6.88 2.42 -7.81
N GLY A 108 6.57 2.61 -6.53
CA GLY A 108 6.45 3.92 -5.88
C GLY A 108 5.22 4.72 -6.28
N LEU A 109 4.28 4.11 -7.02
CA LEU A 109 3.02 4.73 -7.42
C LEU A 109 1.93 4.49 -6.38
N PHE A 110 1.08 5.49 -6.22
CA PHE A 110 -0.08 5.48 -5.33
C PHE A 110 -1.33 5.86 -6.10
N ILE A 111 -2.45 5.26 -5.70
CA ILE A 111 -3.78 5.72 -6.10
C ILE A 111 -4.31 6.62 -5.00
N ILE A 112 -4.86 7.77 -5.37
CA ILE A 112 -5.63 8.61 -4.45
C ILE A 112 -7.04 8.74 -4.97
N TYR A 113 -8.01 8.37 -4.14
CA TYR A 113 -9.42 8.64 -4.41
C TYR A 113 -9.88 9.80 -3.54
N VAL A 114 -10.33 10.88 -4.18
CA VAL A 114 -10.86 12.08 -3.54
C VAL A 114 -12.37 12.04 -3.56
N PHE A 115 -12.99 12.21 -2.39
CA PHE A 115 -14.44 12.30 -2.24
C PHE A 115 -14.85 13.75 -2.08
N GLU A 116 -15.76 14.19 -2.94
CA GLU A 116 -16.38 15.51 -2.86
C GLU A 116 -17.84 15.40 -2.40
N THR A 117 -18.47 16.55 -2.16
CA THR A 117 -19.89 16.59 -1.74
C THR A 117 -20.84 15.97 -2.76
N THR A 118 -20.47 15.98 -4.04
CA THR A 118 -21.21 15.33 -5.12
C THR A 118 -20.33 14.30 -5.81
N ILE A 119 -20.91 13.14 -6.14
CA ILE A 119 -20.19 12.01 -6.73
C ILE A 119 -19.51 12.39 -8.06
N GLU A 120 -20.13 13.30 -8.83
CA GLU A 120 -19.62 13.81 -10.11
C GLU A 120 -18.30 14.59 -9.98
N HIS A 121 -17.96 15.06 -8.78
CA HIS A 121 -16.71 15.78 -8.51
C HIS A 121 -15.64 14.91 -7.85
N ASN A 122 -15.94 13.63 -7.60
CA ASN A 122 -14.93 12.68 -7.13
C ASN A 122 -13.80 12.58 -8.16
N LYS A 123 -12.58 12.33 -7.69
CA LYS A 123 -11.42 12.18 -8.57
C LYS A 123 -10.63 10.95 -8.19
N LEU A 124 -10.20 10.21 -9.21
CA LEU A 124 -9.22 9.14 -9.06
C LEU A 124 -7.89 9.63 -9.63
N LEU A 125 -6.84 9.60 -8.82
CA LEU A 125 -5.51 10.11 -9.19
C LEU A 125 -4.50 8.97 -9.14
N LEU A 126 -3.61 8.94 -10.13
CA LEU A 126 -2.36 8.20 -10.06
C LEU A 126 -1.24 9.18 -9.69
N TRP A 127 -0.49 8.88 -8.65
CA TRP A 127 0.47 9.80 -8.06
C TRP A 127 1.80 9.12 -7.75
N ASN A 128 2.90 9.81 -8.04
CA ASN A 128 4.22 9.46 -7.53
C ASN A 128 4.68 10.55 -6.54
N PRO A 129 4.79 10.26 -5.24
CA PRO A 129 5.26 11.22 -4.24
C PRO A 129 6.71 11.67 -4.47
N SER A 130 7.56 10.79 -5.00
CA SER A 130 8.99 11.06 -5.20
C SER A 130 9.23 12.05 -6.35
N THR A 131 8.54 11.88 -7.49
CA THR A 131 8.63 12.84 -8.60
C THR A 131 7.68 14.02 -8.45
N ARG A 132 6.72 13.94 -7.51
CA ARG A 132 5.60 14.88 -7.30
C ARG A 132 4.67 15.01 -8.51
N GLU A 133 4.75 14.07 -9.44
CA GLU A 133 3.91 14.05 -10.62
C GLU A 133 2.63 13.28 -10.35
N SER A 134 1.54 13.71 -10.97
CA SER A 134 0.24 13.06 -10.91
C SER A 134 -0.52 13.23 -12.20
N MET A 135 -1.52 12.37 -12.38
CA MET A 135 -2.51 12.43 -13.44
C MET A 135 -3.89 11.99 -12.93
N VAL A 136 -4.94 12.43 -13.60
CA VAL A 136 -6.32 12.01 -13.32
C VAL A 136 -6.65 10.77 -14.14
N LEU A 137 -7.25 9.77 -13.50
CA LEU A 137 -7.75 8.57 -14.12
C LEU A 137 -9.28 8.63 -14.29
N PRO A 138 -9.85 7.92 -15.27
CA PRO A 138 -11.28 7.70 -15.35
C PRO A 138 -11.82 7.09 -14.06
N ILE A 139 -13.02 7.51 -13.65
CA ILE A 139 -13.72 6.93 -12.50
C ILE A 139 -14.36 5.61 -12.96
N PRO A 140 -14.32 4.54 -12.14
CA PRO A 140 -15.03 3.30 -12.43
C PRO A 140 -16.55 3.53 -12.57
N GLU A 141 -17.24 2.65 -13.31
CA GLU A 141 -18.68 2.75 -13.56
C GLU A 141 -19.46 2.73 -12.24
N PHE A 142 -19.01 1.88 -11.31
CA PHE A 142 -19.48 1.91 -9.94
C PHE A 142 -18.54 2.77 -9.11
N SER A 143 -19.05 3.81 -8.47
CA SER A 143 -18.24 4.71 -7.65
C SER A 143 -17.46 3.91 -6.59
N VAL A 144 -16.26 4.38 -6.24
CA VAL A 144 -15.49 3.78 -5.15
C VAL A 144 -16.23 4.12 -3.85
N GLY A 145 -17.09 3.21 -3.40
CA GLY A 145 -17.78 3.34 -2.13
C GLY A 145 -16.82 3.22 -0.95
N LEU A 146 -17.29 3.62 0.24
CA LEU A 146 -16.53 3.53 1.50
C LEU A 146 -16.11 2.10 1.88
N SER A 147 -16.66 1.09 1.21
CA SER A 147 -16.33 -0.33 1.39
C SER A 147 -15.54 -0.92 0.22
N SER A 148 -15.03 -0.12 -0.73
CA SER A 148 -14.18 -0.64 -1.82
C SER A 148 -12.70 -0.61 -1.45
N CYS A 149 -11.91 -1.48 -2.09
CA CYS A 149 -10.46 -1.46 -1.98
C CYS A 149 -9.83 -1.54 -3.37
N LEU A 150 -8.72 -0.83 -3.56
CA LEU A 150 -7.96 -0.83 -4.80
C LEU A 150 -6.57 -1.43 -4.60
N GLY A 151 -6.03 -1.97 -5.69
CA GLY A 151 -4.64 -2.38 -5.80
C GLY A 151 -4.10 -2.02 -7.19
N LEU A 152 -2.86 -1.52 -7.24
CA LEU A 152 -2.15 -1.20 -8.47
C LEU A 152 -0.96 -2.14 -8.65
N SER A 153 -0.83 -2.72 -9.84
CA SER A 153 0.30 -3.59 -10.19
C SER A 153 0.64 -3.50 -11.67
N LEU A 154 1.90 -3.72 -12.01
CA LEU A 154 2.33 -4.02 -13.38
C LEU A 154 2.00 -5.47 -13.72
N ASP A 155 1.36 -5.71 -14.87
CA ASP A 155 1.09 -7.06 -15.36
C ASP A 155 2.25 -7.62 -16.21
N SER A 156 2.14 -8.90 -16.59
CA SER A 156 3.15 -9.57 -17.41
C SER A 156 3.33 -8.98 -18.82
N SER A 157 2.38 -8.19 -19.32
CA SER A 157 2.48 -7.46 -20.59
C SER A 157 3.17 -6.09 -20.46
N GLY A 158 3.56 -5.71 -19.24
CA GLY A 158 4.09 -4.40 -18.91
C GLY A 158 3.02 -3.30 -18.94
N ASP A 159 1.74 -3.62 -18.75
CA ASP A 159 0.68 -2.63 -18.53
C ASP A 159 0.42 -2.47 -17.03
N TYR A 160 0.22 -1.24 -16.59
CA TYR A 160 -0.22 -0.97 -15.23
C TYR A 160 -1.73 -1.21 -15.16
N LYS A 161 -2.13 -2.09 -14.25
CA LYS A 161 -3.52 -2.43 -14.00
C LYS A 161 -3.94 -2.06 -12.59
N ILE A 162 -5.16 -1.53 -12.47
CA ILE A 162 -5.78 -1.28 -11.17
C ILE A 162 -6.93 -2.27 -11.00
N LEU A 163 -6.87 -3.06 -9.94
CA LEU A 163 -7.98 -3.89 -9.51
C LEU A 163 -8.79 -3.14 -8.45
N LYS A 164 -10.09 -3.01 -8.67
CA LYS A 164 -11.06 -2.56 -7.67
C LYS A 164 -11.91 -3.75 -7.25
N ILE A 165 -12.03 -3.97 -5.94
CA ILE A 165 -12.93 -4.97 -5.36
C ILE A 165 -13.94 -4.27 -4.47
N GLU A 166 -15.22 -4.58 -4.65
CA GLU A 166 -16.29 -4.07 -3.80
C GLU A 166 -16.37 -4.89 -2.51
N GLY A 167 -16.53 -4.21 -1.37
CA GLY A 167 -16.67 -4.86 -0.08
C GLY A 167 -18.11 -5.26 0.19
N ASN A 168 -18.28 -6.51 0.53
CA ASN A 168 -19.54 -7.16 0.86
C ASN A 168 -19.40 -7.94 2.18
N GLU A 169 -19.31 -7.20 3.28
CA GLU A 169 -19.16 -7.79 4.63
C GLU A 169 -20.42 -8.50 5.13
N PHE A 170 -21.60 -8.07 4.66
CA PHE A 170 -22.89 -8.65 5.03
C PHE A 170 -23.21 -9.94 4.27
N GLY A 171 -22.54 -10.15 3.13
CA GLY A 171 -22.70 -11.31 2.27
C GLY A 171 -24.05 -11.33 1.54
N GLY A 172 -24.42 -12.51 1.06
CA GLY A 172 -25.73 -12.77 0.42
C GLY A 172 -25.78 -12.47 -1.08
N HIS A 173 -24.69 -11.98 -1.66
CA HIS A 173 -24.50 -11.82 -3.09
C HIS A 173 -23.02 -11.99 -3.43
N LYS A 174 -22.72 -12.22 -4.70
CA LYS A 174 -21.34 -12.38 -5.14
C LYS A 174 -20.59 -11.05 -5.10
N VAL A 175 -19.27 -11.16 -4.97
CA VAL A 175 -18.36 -10.01 -4.94
C VAL A 175 -18.07 -9.57 -6.37
N SER A 176 -18.44 -8.34 -6.68
CA SER A 176 -18.12 -7.63 -7.92
C SER A 176 -16.70 -7.06 -7.88
N GLY A 177 -16.08 -6.98 -9.06
CA GLY A 177 -14.80 -6.33 -9.26
C GLY A 177 -14.70 -5.67 -10.62
N GLU A 178 -13.79 -4.71 -10.73
CA GLU A 178 -13.46 -4.02 -11.97
C GLU A 178 -11.95 -3.95 -12.14
N ILE A 179 -11.47 -4.04 -13.38
CA ILE A 179 -10.08 -3.79 -13.74
C ILE A 179 -10.00 -2.58 -14.64
N PHE A 180 -9.08 -1.70 -14.31
CA PHE A 180 -8.60 -0.64 -15.18
C PHE A 180 -7.28 -1.05 -15.81
N THR A 181 -7.13 -0.78 -17.10
CA THR A 181 -5.88 -0.94 -17.84
C THR A 181 -5.39 0.43 -18.28
N LEU A 182 -4.15 0.80 -17.94
CA LEU A 182 -3.63 2.13 -18.20
C LEU A 182 -3.40 2.37 -19.70
N LYS A 183 -2.88 1.37 -20.44
CA LYS A 183 -2.71 1.44 -21.91
C LYS A 183 -3.99 1.72 -22.69
N ASN A 184 -5.12 1.12 -22.28
CA ASN A 184 -6.41 1.33 -22.96
C ASN A 184 -7.24 2.45 -22.31
N ASN A 185 -6.77 2.99 -21.18
CA ASN A 185 -7.44 4.02 -20.39
C ASN A 185 -8.93 3.72 -20.14
N SER A 186 -9.25 2.48 -19.78
CA SER A 186 -10.64 2.01 -19.66
C SER A 186 -10.83 1.05 -18.48
N TRP A 187 -11.99 1.15 -17.84
CA TRP A 187 -12.48 0.18 -16.87
C TRP A 187 -13.30 -0.91 -17.55
N ARG A 188 -13.26 -2.11 -16.97
CA ARG A 188 -14.20 -3.19 -17.29
C ARG A 188 -14.48 -4.07 -16.09
N LYS A 189 -15.65 -4.69 -16.09
CA LYS A 189 -16.04 -5.68 -15.08
C LYS A 189 -15.24 -6.97 -15.28
N ILE A 190 -14.95 -7.64 -14.18
CA ILE A 190 -14.36 -8.99 -14.19
C ILE A 190 -15.40 -10.03 -13.79
N GLY A 191 -15.13 -11.28 -14.17
CA GLY A 191 -15.95 -12.41 -13.73
C GLY A 191 -15.95 -12.53 -12.21
N GLU A 192 -17.04 -13.05 -11.66
CA GLU A 192 -17.18 -13.24 -10.22
C GLU A 192 -16.51 -14.54 -9.78
N HIS A 193 -15.98 -14.57 -8.56
CA HIS A 193 -15.51 -15.81 -7.95
C HIS A 193 -16.69 -16.76 -7.70
N SER A 194 -16.56 -18.02 -8.12
CA SER A 194 -17.66 -19.00 -8.12
C SER A 194 -18.25 -19.31 -6.73
N ARG A 195 -17.39 -19.44 -5.71
CA ARG A 195 -17.77 -19.83 -4.34
C ARG A 195 -17.93 -18.69 -3.34
N VAL A 196 -17.41 -17.49 -3.61
CA VAL A 196 -17.38 -16.40 -2.62
C VAL A 196 -18.77 -15.78 -2.50
N THR A 197 -19.31 -15.74 -1.28
CA THR A 197 -20.62 -15.12 -0.99
C THR A 197 -20.51 -13.78 -0.28
N GLY A 198 -19.28 -13.32 -0.04
CA GLY A 198 -18.94 -12.06 0.59
C GLY A 198 -17.43 -11.98 0.85
N ASN A 199 -16.94 -10.79 1.12
CA ASN A 199 -15.53 -10.53 1.38
C ASN A 199 -15.37 -9.47 2.47
N LYS A 200 -14.15 -9.38 2.98
CA LYS A 200 -13.70 -8.26 3.80
C LYS A 200 -12.57 -7.57 3.07
N VAL A 201 -12.80 -6.30 2.79
CA VAL A 201 -11.78 -5.39 2.29
C VAL A 201 -11.90 -4.11 3.11
N SER A 202 -10.81 -3.66 3.71
CA SER A 202 -10.80 -2.39 4.44
C SER A 202 -10.46 -1.27 3.47
N ALA A 203 -11.27 -0.21 3.41
CA ALA A 203 -10.92 1.02 2.69
C ALA A 203 -9.67 1.71 3.27
N MET A 204 -9.18 1.27 4.44
CA MET A 204 -7.92 1.75 5.02
C MET A 204 -6.70 0.96 4.56
N ASP A 205 -6.83 -0.10 3.77
CA ASP A 205 -5.68 -0.82 3.23
C ASP A 205 -5.79 -0.97 1.72
N SER A 206 -4.66 -1.28 1.10
CA SER A 206 -4.57 -1.63 -0.32
C SER A 206 -4.62 -3.14 -0.46
N LEU A 207 -5.09 -3.64 -1.60
CA LEU A 207 -5.06 -5.09 -1.85
C LEU A 207 -3.61 -5.60 -1.78
N ALA A 208 -3.39 -6.67 -1.02
CA ALA A 208 -2.06 -7.23 -0.84
C ALA A 208 -1.57 -7.88 -2.15
N PHE A 209 -0.54 -7.31 -2.77
CA PHE A 209 0.02 -7.81 -4.02
C PHE A 209 1.33 -8.57 -3.84
N ILE A 210 1.33 -9.88 -4.11
CA ILE A 210 2.52 -10.73 -4.07
C ILE A 210 2.41 -11.81 -5.16
N ARG A 211 3.54 -12.18 -5.77
CA ARG A 211 3.62 -13.23 -6.81
C ARG A 211 2.63 -13.06 -7.97
N GLY A 212 2.40 -11.82 -8.41
CA GLY A 212 1.53 -11.53 -9.56
C GLY A 212 0.03 -11.58 -9.26
N ALA A 213 -0.35 -11.72 -7.98
CA ALA A 213 -1.75 -11.78 -7.57
C ALA A 213 -2.08 -10.79 -6.44
N PHE A 214 -3.28 -10.25 -6.48
CA PHE A 214 -3.88 -9.50 -5.39
C PHE A 214 -4.57 -10.46 -4.42
N HIS A 215 -4.51 -10.15 -3.12
CA HIS A 215 -5.03 -10.99 -2.05
C HIS A 215 -5.92 -10.20 -1.11
N TRP A 216 -7.03 -10.81 -0.68
CA TRP A 216 -7.95 -10.28 0.34
C TRP A 216 -8.69 -11.42 1.04
N ILE A 217 -9.44 -11.10 2.09
CA ILE A 217 -10.25 -12.10 2.80
C ILE A 217 -11.59 -12.30 2.09
N GLY A 218 -11.85 -13.53 1.66
CA GLY A 218 -13.17 -13.98 1.22
C GLY A 218 -13.83 -14.85 2.29
N PHE A 219 -15.14 -15.02 2.18
CA PHE A 219 -15.85 -16.04 2.95
C PHE A 219 -16.98 -16.69 2.15
N TYR A 220 -17.22 -17.93 2.52
CA TYR A 220 -18.40 -18.69 2.13
C TYR A 220 -19.08 -19.19 3.40
N SER A 221 -20.36 -18.82 3.60
CA SER A 221 -21.07 -19.10 4.86
C SER A 221 -20.29 -18.56 6.07
N LYS A 222 -19.80 -19.42 6.95
CA LYS A 222 -18.99 -19.06 8.14
C LYS A 222 -17.49 -19.33 7.99
N THR A 223 -17.03 -19.75 6.82
CA THR A 223 -15.63 -20.13 6.58
C THR A 223 -14.88 -19.01 5.86
N TYR A 224 -13.81 -18.53 6.49
CA TYR A 224 -12.90 -17.53 5.92
C TYR A 224 -11.73 -18.20 5.19
N PHE A 225 -11.29 -17.57 4.10
CA PHE A 225 -10.10 -17.97 3.35
C PHE A 225 -9.51 -16.75 2.66
N VAL A 226 -8.28 -16.88 2.15
CA VAL A 226 -7.67 -15.85 1.31
C VAL A 226 -8.11 -16.08 -0.13
N VAL A 227 -8.69 -15.06 -0.75
CA VAL A 227 -8.92 -15.03 -2.19
C VAL A 227 -7.66 -14.45 -2.82
N SER A 228 -7.12 -15.12 -3.83
CA SER A 228 -6.07 -14.59 -4.70
C SER A 228 -6.64 -14.32 -6.09
N PHE A 229 -6.23 -13.24 -6.74
CA PHE A 229 -6.58 -12.95 -8.13
C PHE A 229 -5.33 -12.59 -8.92
N ASN A 230 -4.96 -13.44 -9.87
CA ASN A 230 -3.82 -13.20 -10.74
C ASN A 230 -4.16 -12.10 -11.76
N ILE A 231 -3.46 -10.98 -11.71
CA ILE A 231 -3.80 -9.80 -12.52
C ILE A 231 -3.47 -9.95 -14.02
N SER A 232 -2.56 -10.88 -14.35
CA SER A 232 -2.11 -11.12 -15.72
C SER A 232 -3.01 -12.11 -16.45
N HIS A 233 -3.40 -13.18 -15.76
CA HIS A 233 -4.23 -14.26 -16.32
C HIS A 233 -5.70 -14.16 -15.93
N GLU A 234 -6.04 -13.26 -15.00
CA GLU A 234 -7.40 -13.00 -14.51
C GLU A 234 -8.06 -14.25 -13.93
N VAL A 235 -7.25 -15.04 -13.23
CA VAL A 235 -7.67 -16.29 -12.59
C VAL A 235 -7.74 -16.10 -11.09
N TYR A 236 -8.88 -16.52 -10.52
CA TYR A 236 -9.05 -16.63 -9.08
C TYR A 236 -8.41 -17.89 -8.51
N GLY A 237 -7.92 -17.76 -7.29
CA GLY A 237 -7.44 -18.87 -6.47
C GLY A 237 -7.87 -18.68 -5.02
N GLU A 238 -7.72 -19.75 -4.25
CA GLU A 238 -8.05 -19.78 -2.83
C GLU A 238 -6.86 -20.30 -2.04
N ILE A 239 -6.59 -19.67 -0.89
CA ILE A 239 -5.57 -20.14 0.05
C ILE A 239 -6.22 -20.31 1.42
N SER A 240 -6.02 -21.49 2.01
CA SER A 240 -6.55 -21.81 3.33
C SER A 240 -5.86 -20.97 4.41
N LEU A 241 -6.65 -20.43 5.32
CA LEU A 241 -6.15 -19.81 6.55
C LEU A 241 -5.86 -20.89 7.62
N PRO A 242 -4.99 -20.59 8.61
CA PRO A 242 -4.81 -21.43 9.78
C PRO A 242 -6.12 -21.69 10.51
N GLU A 243 -6.26 -22.87 11.10
CA GLU A 243 -7.46 -23.24 11.87
C GLU A 243 -7.69 -22.29 13.04
N GLU A 244 -6.62 -21.84 13.71
CA GLU A 244 -6.70 -20.81 14.75
C GLU A 244 -7.44 -19.57 14.25
N ILE A 245 -7.16 -19.10 13.03
CA ILE A 245 -7.82 -17.92 12.43
C ILE A 245 -9.26 -18.23 12.05
N CYS A 246 -9.53 -19.41 11.49
CA CYS A 246 -10.86 -19.82 11.06
C CYS A 246 -11.84 -19.99 12.23
N LEU A 247 -11.34 -20.39 13.41
CA LEU A 247 -12.12 -20.58 14.63
C LEU A 247 -12.45 -19.26 15.34
N LEU A 248 -11.73 -18.18 15.00
CA LEU A 248 -12.10 -16.85 15.45
C LEU A 248 -13.43 -16.51 14.77
N ASN A 249 -14.53 -16.55 15.53
CA ASN A 249 -15.84 -16.02 15.12
C ASN A 249 -15.82 -14.48 15.01
N THR A 250 -14.76 -13.93 14.42
CA THR A 250 -14.39 -12.53 14.49
C THR A 250 -14.50 -11.91 13.11
N ARG A 251 -15.21 -10.79 13.05
CA ARG A 251 -15.32 -9.98 11.82
C ARG A 251 -14.03 -9.21 11.49
N LYS A 252 -12.92 -9.48 12.17
CA LYS A 252 -11.75 -8.59 12.23
C LYS A 252 -10.45 -9.30 11.83
N ILE A 253 -10.48 -9.98 10.68
CA ILE A 253 -9.32 -10.63 10.06
C ILE A 253 -9.07 -9.91 8.74
N ASP A 254 -7.81 -9.65 8.41
CA ASP A 254 -7.40 -9.03 7.15
C ASP A 254 -6.01 -9.52 6.72
N ILE A 255 -5.58 -9.12 5.52
CA ILE A 255 -4.32 -9.54 4.88
C ILE A 255 -3.41 -8.33 4.66
N SER A 256 -2.10 -8.55 4.76
CA SER A 256 -1.07 -7.58 4.41
C SER A 256 0.19 -8.27 3.87
N ILE A 257 1.25 -7.49 3.66
CA ILE A 257 2.56 -7.99 3.25
C ILE A 257 3.61 -7.50 4.23
N LEU A 258 4.47 -8.41 4.69
CA LEU A 258 5.63 -8.09 5.51
C LEU A 258 6.86 -8.80 4.92
N GLU A 259 7.94 -8.07 4.64
CA GLU A 259 9.18 -8.63 4.06
C GLU A 259 8.94 -9.48 2.79
N GLY A 260 8.00 -9.06 1.94
CA GLY A 260 7.66 -9.82 0.74
C GLY A 260 7.00 -11.17 1.00
N MET A 261 6.45 -11.39 2.21
CA MET A 261 5.65 -12.57 2.57
C MET A 261 4.20 -12.16 2.81
N LEU A 262 3.27 -13.06 2.48
CA LEU A 262 1.84 -12.86 2.73
C LEU A 262 1.57 -13.00 4.24
N CYS A 263 0.86 -12.02 4.79
CA CYS A 263 0.56 -11.93 6.21
C CYS A 263 -0.95 -11.92 6.42
N ALA A 264 -1.42 -12.67 7.41
CA ALA A 264 -2.77 -12.56 7.94
C ALA A 264 -2.69 -11.96 9.33
N TYR A 265 -3.64 -11.11 9.68
CA TYR A 265 -3.70 -10.54 11.03
C TYR A 265 -5.14 -10.49 11.54
N SER A 266 -5.28 -10.54 12.87
CA SER A 266 -6.58 -10.51 13.53
C SER A 266 -6.61 -9.54 14.70
N ASN A 267 -7.78 -8.97 14.95
CA ASN A 267 -8.07 -8.14 16.11
C ASN A 267 -9.25 -8.77 16.88
N THR A 268 -8.97 -9.50 17.94
CA THR A 268 -9.98 -10.27 18.67
C THR A 268 -10.37 -9.57 19.97
N TYR A 269 -11.54 -9.91 20.50
CA TYR A 269 -11.98 -9.51 21.83
C TYR A 269 -12.61 -10.72 22.49
N ASP A 270 -11.98 -11.22 23.53
CA ASP A 270 -12.45 -12.36 24.31
C ASP A 270 -12.30 -12.09 25.80
N GLN A 271 -13.35 -12.34 26.57
CA GLN A 271 -13.38 -12.17 28.04
C GLN A 271 -12.82 -10.83 28.56
N GLY A 272 -13.00 -9.73 27.84
CA GLY A 272 -12.49 -8.42 28.26
C GLY A 272 -11.06 -8.11 27.80
N ILE A 273 -10.37 -9.06 27.17
CA ILE A 273 -9.02 -8.91 26.64
C ILE A 273 -9.11 -8.73 25.12
N ARG A 274 -8.40 -7.73 24.60
CA ARG A 274 -8.26 -7.54 23.15
C ARG A 274 -6.88 -8.00 22.73
N THR A 275 -6.84 -8.79 21.67
CA THR A 275 -5.61 -9.40 21.18
C THR A 275 -5.41 -9.06 19.71
N PHE A 276 -4.23 -8.55 19.39
CA PHE A 276 -3.76 -8.37 18.03
C PHE A 276 -2.72 -9.44 17.71
N LYS A 277 -3.02 -10.29 16.73
CA LYS A 277 -2.11 -11.37 16.29
C LYS A 277 -1.78 -11.24 14.81
N VAL A 278 -0.55 -11.61 14.46
CA VAL A 278 -0.03 -11.60 13.09
C VAL A 278 0.60 -12.95 12.77
N TRP A 279 0.20 -13.53 11.65
CA TRP A 279 0.74 -14.75 11.07
C TRP A 279 1.36 -14.46 9.72
N VAL A 280 2.48 -15.10 9.41
CA VAL A 280 3.16 -14.99 8.12
C VAL A 280 3.22 -16.36 7.46
N MET A 281 2.92 -16.39 6.15
CA MET A 281 3.08 -17.56 5.30
C MET A 281 4.49 -17.58 4.74
N ARG A 282 5.31 -18.54 5.20
CA ARG A 282 6.71 -18.65 4.76
C ARG A 282 6.81 -19.24 3.36
N ASP A 283 6.02 -20.26 3.08
CA ASP A 283 5.98 -20.95 1.80
C ASP A 283 4.64 -20.66 1.12
N TYR A 284 4.71 -19.93 0.02
CA TYR A 284 3.51 -19.44 -0.65
C TYR A 284 2.61 -20.59 -1.11
N ASN A 285 1.30 -20.48 -0.88
CA ASN A 285 0.28 -21.50 -1.11
C ASN A 285 0.40 -22.79 -0.27
N LEU A 286 1.26 -22.83 0.75
CA LEU A 286 1.35 -23.97 1.67
C LEU A 286 0.66 -23.62 3.00
N LYS A 287 -0.45 -24.29 3.32
CA LYS A 287 -1.26 -24.05 4.54
C LYS A 287 -0.42 -24.23 5.80
N GLU A 288 0.45 -25.22 5.82
CA GLU A 288 1.28 -25.60 6.97
C GLU A 288 2.38 -24.57 7.26
N SER A 289 2.66 -23.66 6.32
CA SER A 289 3.73 -22.66 6.45
C SER A 289 3.32 -21.39 7.20
N TRP A 290 2.05 -21.25 7.54
CA TRP A 290 1.56 -20.15 8.36
C TRP A 290 2.11 -20.24 9.78
N ASN A 291 2.79 -19.19 10.24
CA ASN A 291 3.37 -19.13 11.57
C ASN A 291 3.04 -17.80 12.25
N ALA A 292 2.58 -17.84 13.50
CA ALA A 292 2.38 -16.65 14.30
C ALA A 292 3.75 -16.01 14.63
N ILE A 293 3.89 -14.71 14.38
CA ILE A 293 5.12 -13.95 14.66
C ILE A 293 4.91 -12.79 15.63
N LEU A 294 3.66 -12.44 15.91
CA LEU A 294 3.30 -11.40 16.87
C LEU A 294 1.99 -11.74 17.56
N SER A 295 1.94 -11.49 18.87
CA SER A 295 0.72 -11.49 19.68
C SER A 295 0.84 -10.38 20.71
N ILE A 296 -0.10 -9.43 20.69
CA ILE A 296 -0.16 -8.30 21.62
C ILE A 296 -1.52 -8.34 22.31
N GLU A 297 -1.50 -8.37 23.64
CA GLU A 297 -2.69 -8.21 24.47
C GLU A 297 -2.73 -6.80 25.06
N ASP A 298 -3.79 -6.07 24.77
CA ASP A 298 -3.99 -4.72 25.29
C ASP A 298 -5.49 -4.42 25.37
N ARG A 299 -6.01 -4.29 26.59
CA ARG A 299 -7.44 -4.06 26.86
C ARG A 299 -8.02 -2.82 26.16
N TYR A 300 -7.17 -1.85 25.81
CA TYR A 300 -7.59 -0.61 25.18
C TYR A 300 -7.39 -0.62 23.66
N LEU A 301 -6.79 -1.65 23.07
CA LEU A 301 -6.47 -1.71 21.64
C LEU A 301 -7.70 -2.03 20.79
N LEU A 302 -8.28 -1.03 20.13
CA LEU A 302 -9.50 -1.21 19.34
C LEU A 302 -9.26 -1.95 18.02
N LYS A 303 -8.21 -1.55 17.32
CA LYS A 303 -7.78 -2.04 16.00
C LYS A 303 -6.27 -1.84 15.87
N ALA A 304 -5.60 -2.80 15.28
CA ALA A 304 -4.20 -2.76 14.88
C ALA A 304 -4.00 -3.39 13.51
N MET A 305 -3.04 -2.87 12.77
CA MET A 305 -2.76 -3.24 11.38
C MET A 305 -1.25 -3.22 11.16
N PRO A 306 -0.62 -4.33 10.78
CA PRO A 306 0.81 -4.38 10.52
C PRO A 306 1.15 -3.58 9.26
N LYS A 307 2.23 -2.81 9.30
CA LYS A 307 2.64 -1.90 8.22
C LYS A 307 4.04 -2.21 7.69
N TYR A 308 4.97 -2.59 8.55
CA TYR A 308 6.34 -2.90 8.14
C TYR A 308 7.01 -3.87 9.11
N ARG A 309 8.01 -4.62 8.65
CA ARG A 309 8.89 -5.40 9.51
C ARG A 309 10.32 -4.97 9.27
N PHE A 310 10.99 -4.56 10.34
CA PHE A 310 12.38 -4.10 10.33
C PHE A 310 13.34 -5.29 10.32
N ALA A 311 14.58 -5.06 9.86
CA ALA A 311 15.63 -6.09 9.82
C ALA A 311 15.94 -6.73 11.18
N ASN A 312 15.69 -6.02 12.28
CA ASN A 312 15.84 -6.54 13.64
C ASN A 312 14.65 -7.42 14.11
N GLY A 313 13.65 -7.64 13.24
CA GLY A 313 12.45 -8.42 13.50
C GLY A 313 11.30 -7.66 14.15
N GLU A 314 11.48 -6.39 14.53
CA GLU A 314 10.37 -5.56 15.02
C GLU A 314 9.35 -5.30 13.93
N ILE A 315 8.08 -5.18 14.32
CA ILE A 315 6.98 -4.90 13.42
C ILE A 315 6.43 -3.53 13.76
N LEU A 316 6.43 -2.63 12.78
CA LEU A 316 5.66 -1.40 12.82
C LEU A 316 4.21 -1.73 12.53
N PHE A 317 3.30 -1.29 13.39
CA PHE A 317 1.87 -1.40 13.16
C PHE A 317 1.18 -0.09 13.51
N TRP A 318 0.16 0.24 12.74
CA TRP A 318 -0.81 1.28 13.10
C TRP A 318 -1.78 0.71 14.12
N CYS A 319 -2.18 1.50 15.11
CA CYS A 319 -3.20 1.11 16.07
C CYS A 319 -4.08 2.27 16.51
N ALA A 320 -5.32 1.97 16.86
CA ALA A 320 -6.26 2.88 17.49
C ALA A 320 -6.65 2.38 18.87
N HIS A 321 -6.71 3.28 19.86
CA HIS A 321 -7.03 2.97 21.25
C HIS A 321 -8.38 3.55 21.69
N LEU A 322 -9.07 2.85 22.59
CA LEU A 322 -10.37 3.28 23.14
C LEU A 322 -10.27 4.55 23.99
N ARG A 323 -9.20 4.72 24.77
CA ARG A 323 -8.97 5.95 25.54
C ARG A 323 -8.33 7.00 24.62
N GLY A 324 -8.96 8.17 24.52
CA GLY A 324 -8.46 9.32 23.76
C GLY A 324 -8.87 9.35 22.28
N MET A 325 -9.39 8.25 21.71
CA MET A 325 -9.59 8.11 20.26
C MET A 325 -8.33 8.48 19.46
N ASP A 326 -7.16 8.21 20.04
CA ASP A 326 -5.88 8.44 19.40
C ASP A 326 -5.50 7.24 18.55
N SER A 327 -5.02 7.52 17.34
CA SER A 327 -4.43 6.54 16.44
C SER A 327 -2.97 6.87 16.23
N ASN A 328 -2.10 5.89 16.40
CA ASN A 328 -0.66 6.05 16.42
C ASN A 328 0.04 4.85 15.78
N PHE A 329 1.33 5.02 15.47
CA PHE A 329 2.21 3.92 15.11
C PHE A 329 2.97 3.41 16.33
N ARG A 330 3.15 2.09 16.42
CA ARG A 330 3.84 1.42 17.51
C ARG A 330 4.69 0.27 16.99
N THR A 331 5.64 -0.15 17.81
CA THR A 331 6.30 -1.45 17.70
C THR A 331 6.07 -2.26 18.97
N GLN A 332 6.59 -3.49 19.04
CA GLN A 332 6.55 -4.30 20.25
C GLN A 332 7.23 -3.62 21.44
N ARG A 333 8.14 -2.66 21.20
CA ARG A 333 8.88 -1.92 22.23
C ARG A 333 8.12 -0.71 22.77
N GLY A 334 7.04 -0.28 22.11
CA GLY A 334 6.25 0.87 22.55
C GLY A 334 5.84 1.81 21.41
N PRO A 335 5.47 3.06 21.73
CA PRO A 335 5.15 4.09 20.74
C PRO A 335 6.29 4.34 19.77
N PHE A 336 5.97 4.46 18.48
CA PHE A 336 6.95 4.84 17.46
C PHE A 336 7.06 6.36 17.41
N THR A 337 7.92 6.92 18.27
CA THR A 337 8.02 8.37 18.54
C THR A 337 8.79 9.16 17.48
N LEU A 338 9.24 8.50 16.42
CA LEU A 338 10.03 9.12 15.36
C LEU A 338 9.17 9.90 14.34
N LEU A 339 7.85 9.82 14.45
CA LEU A 339 6.91 10.56 13.61
C LEU A 339 6.42 11.83 14.33
N PRO A 340 6.02 12.88 13.60
CA PRO A 340 5.39 14.06 14.17
C PRO A 340 4.18 13.70 15.06
N ARG A 341 3.88 14.51 16.08
CA ARG A 341 2.68 14.28 16.89
C ARG A 341 1.42 14.58 16.07
N GLY A 342 0.41 13.72 16.17
CA GLY A 342 -0.88 13.91 15.52
C GLY A 342 -1.75 12.66 15.56
N LYS A 343 -2.97 12.77 15.03
CA LYS A 343 -3.89 11.63 14.89
C LYS A 343 -3.70 10.99 13.52
N PHE A 344 -2.92 9.93 13.47
CA PHE A 344 -2.56 9.27 12.22
C PHE A 344 -3.73 8.52 11.63
N GLN A 345 -4.11 8.85 10.40
CA GLN A 345 -5.20 8.14 9.72
C GLN A 345 -4.70 6.82 9.15
N ASN A 346 -3.54 6.84 8.48
CA ASN A 346 -2.95 5.66 7.89
C ASN A 346 -1.48 5.87 7.49
N GLY A 347 -0.80 4.79 7.09
CA GLY A 347 0.54 4.86 6.51
C GLY A 347 0.92 3.61 5.70
N PHE A 348 1.90 3.79 4.82
CA PHE A 348 2.32 2.84 3.80
C PHE A 348 3.84 2.86 3.64
N THR A 349 4.44 1.67 3.52
CA THR A 349 5.82 1.54 3.07
C THR A 349 5.87 1.48 1.56
N TYR A 350 6.82 2.19 0.96
CA TYR A 350 7.03 2.16 -0.47
C TYR A 350 8.51 2.37 -0.81
N THR A 351 8.87 1.93 -2.01
CA THR A 351 10.18 2.22 -2.60
C THR A 351 10.04 3.45 -3.50
N GLU A 352 10.86 4.47 -3.24
CA GLU A 352 10.87 5.69 -4.06
C GLU A 352 11.26 5.35 -5.51
N SER A 353 10.65 6.04 -6.49
CA SER A 353 10.88 5.74 -7.90
C SER A 353 10.82 6.97 -8.79
N LEU A 354 11.51 6.89 -9.94
CA LEU A 354 11.50 7.91 -11.00
C LEU A 354 10.36 7.71 -12.02
N ILE A 355 9.40 6.82 -11.73
CA ILE A 355 8.30 6.50 -12.64
C ILE A 355 7.33 7.69 -12.69
N SER A 356 7.19 8.31 -13.85
CA SER A 356 6.26 9.42 -14.03
C SER A 356 4.87 8.88 -14.40
N PRO A 357 3.81 9.14 -13.61
CA PRO A 357 2.45 8.75 -13.98
C PRO A 357 2.03 9.25 -15.37
N ARG A 358 2.53 10.43 -15.77
CA ARG A 358 2.17 11.12 -17.02
C ARG A 358 2.75 10.46 -18.28
N LEU A 359 3.72 9.57 -18.13
CA LEU A 359 4.39 8.88 -19.24
C LEU A 359 3.94 7.43 -19.39
N LEU A 360 2.87 7.02 -18.70
CA LEU A 360 2.39 5.65 -18.66
C LEU A 360 1.19 5.37 -19.58
N ILE A 361 0.66 6.40 -20.26
CA ILE A 361 -0.43 6.29 -21.23
C ILE A 361 0.12 6.34 -22.65
#